data_AF-A0AAU4EIC3-F1
#
_entry.id   AF-A0AAU4EIC3-F1
#
_cell.length_a   1.000
_cell.length_b   1.000
_cell.length_c   1.000
_cell.angle_alpha   90.00
_cell.angle_beta   90.00
_cell.angle_gamma   90.00
#
_symmetry.space_group_name_H-M   'P 1'
#
loop_
_entity.id
_entity.type
_entity.pdbx_description
1 polymer ?
#
loop_
_entity_poly.entity_id
_entity_poly.type
_entity_poly.pdbx_seq_one_letter_code
_entity_poly.pdbx_strand_id
1 'polypeptide(L)'
;MHPHLPPVFDHIHRTSTYAAGHHSVWPYAPLPPGPCWTHATCRCGWAEIAESHSDARALARHHRRYAADHPTYLPGSALRIGGRTHQADATGIHVSLVGTRHGWALADGIGDSALAAHAASSAAATAAYVAADRGARAGLLAATGTLAAVHAGDTVMVVATPLPPERGDGWDIAWVGDCRAYEYDPDTDVLTQLTVDHTEGQQLRDSLAEHYQDRPQDLEELAARRDNVVTSSVATADSDSLGRVTTTWPRRRLLLTSDGVHKPVPHASLVRAVRTFSDPAACANRVALAARYFGGTDNAAAMVIDPVPAPVAAELVP
;
A
#
# COMPACT_ATOMS: atom_id res chain seq x y z
N MET A 1 -6.35 2.82 42.39
CA MET A 1 -6.97 1.60 41.83
C MET A 1 -7.46 1.96 40.43
N HIS A 2 -6.58 1.95 39.43
CA HIS A 2 -7.00 2.07 38.03
C HIS A 2 -7.27 0.64 37.53
N PRO A 3 -8.50 0.33 37.09
CA PRO A 3 -8.76 -0.95 36.47
C PRO A 3 -7.89 -1.05 35.21
N HIS A 4 -7.20 -2.18 35.08
CA HIS A 4 -6.27 -2.49 34.00
C HIS A 4 -6.85 -2.16 32.62
N LEU A 5 -6.52 -0.98 32.09
CA LEU A 5 -6.53 -0.78 30.66
C LEU A 5 -5.34 -1.60 30.14
N PRO A 6 -5.56 -2.65 29.33
CA PRO A 6 -4.46 -3.38 28.74
C PRO A 6 -3.56 -2.41 27.97
N PRO A 7 -2.23 -2.60 27.98
CA PRO A 7 -1.32 -1.74 27.24
C PRO A 7 -1.76 -1.65 25.78
N VAL A 8 -1.67 -0.47 25.15
CA VAL A 8 -2.09 -0.23 23.76
C VAL A 8 -1.54 -1.29 22.79
N PHE A 9 -0.35 -1.83 23.10
CA PHE A 9 0.32 -2.94 22.42
C PHE A 9 -0.48 -4.24 22.36
N ASP A 10 -1.26 -4.57 23.39
CA ASP A 10 -2.13 -5.75 23.43
C ASP A 10 -3.31 -5.66 22.46
N HIS A 11 -3.63 -4.45 21.99
CA HIS A 11 -4.64 -4.20 20.97
C HIS A 11 -4.08 -4.15 19.55
N ILE A 12 -2.79 -3.87 19.41
CA ILE A 12 -2.09 -3.76 18.13
C ILE A 12 -1.59 -5.14 17.69
N HIS A 13 -0.88 -5.88 18.55
CA HIS A 13 -0.39 -7.21 18.18
C HIS A 13 -1.40 -8.32 18.47
N ARG A 14 -2.70 -8.04 18.31
CA ARG A 14 -3.72 -9.09 18.38
C ARG A 14 -3.61 -9.98 17.16
N THR A 15 -3.34 -11.24 17.42
CA THR A 15 -3.22 -12.26 16.39
C THR A 15 -4.44 -13.16 16.36
N SER A 16 -4.89 -13.54 15.16
CA SER A 16 -5.97 -14.50 14.97
C SER A 16 -5.50 -15.70 14.14
N THR A 17 -6.20 -16.83 14.28
CA THR A 17 -5.99 -18.04 13.49
C THR A 17 -7.26 -18.37 12.70
N TYR A 18 -7.14 -18.57 11.39
CA TYR A 18 -8.26 -18.98 10.53
C TYR A 18 -7.85 -20.15 9.62
N ALA A 19 -8.77 -21.09 9.37
CA ALA A 19 -8.54 -22.24 8.50
C ALA A 19 -9.13 -21.97 7.11
N ALA A 20 -8.33 -22.11 6.05
CA ALA A 20 -8.86 -22.08 4.69
C ALA A 20 -9.49 -23.45 4.36
N GLY A 21 -10.75 -23.45 3.94
CA GLY A 21 -11.36 -24.63 3.32
C GLY A 21 -10.66 -24.96 1.99
N HIS A 22 -10.52 -26.26 1.72
CA HIS A 22 -9.89 -26.94 0.58
C HIS A 22 -9.56 -26.15 -0.71
N HIS A 23 -8.36 -26.40 -1.23
CA HIS A 23 -7.73 -25.85 -2.45
C HIS A 23 -8.42 -26.32 -3.75
N SER A 24 -8.66 -25.40 -4.70
CA SER A 24 -9.48 -25.59 -5.92
C SER A 24 -8.80 -26.27 -7.11
N VAL A 25 -7.55 -26.74 -6.98
CA VAL A 25 -6.76 -27.21 -8.15
C VAL A 25 -7.00 -28.68 -8.52
N TRP A 26 -7.45 -29.56 -7.61
CA TRP A 26 -7.64 -31.00 -7.91
C TRP A 26 -9.09 -31.49 -7.80
N PRO A 27 -9.87 -31.45 -8.91
CA PRO A 27 -11.29 -31.79 -8.88
C PRO A 27 -11.63 -33.29 -8.82
N TYR A 28 -10.66 -34.23 -8.91
CA TYR A 28 -10.99 -35.66 -9.09
C TYR A 28 -10.20 -36.67 -8.24
N ALA A 29 -9.63 -36.27 -7.09
CA ALA A 29 -9.12 -37.22 -6.11
C ALA A 29 -9.63 -36.87 -4.71
N PRO A 30 -10.16 -37.83 -3.93
CA PRO A 30 -10.28 -37.63 -2.49
C PRO A 30 -8.84 -37.50 -1.96
N LEU A 31 -8.41 -36.26 -1.72
CA LEU A 31 -7.14 -36.01 -1.08
C LEU A 31 -7.16 -36.70 0.30
N PRO A 32 -6.05 -37.30 0.76
CA PRO A 32 -5.93 -37.66 2.17
C PRO A 32 -6.25 -36.44 3.04
N PRO A 33 -6.64 -36.59 4.32
CA PRO A 33 -6.77 -35.45 5.23
C PRO A 33 -5.44 -34.69 5.21
N GLY A 34 -5.41 -33.61 4.44
CA GLY A 34 -4.20 -32.81 4.22
C GLY A 34 -3.91 -32.00 5.47
N PRO A 35 -2.70 -31.43 5.57
CA PRO A 35 -2.41 -30.42 6.59
C PRO A 35 -3.53 -29.37 6.58
N CYS A 36 -4.08 -29.10 7.76
CA CYS A 36 -5.08 -28.07 7.95
C CYS A 36 -4.35 -26.72 8.00
N TRP A 37 -3.92 -26.25 6.82
CA TRP A 37 -3.25 -24.97 6.68
C TRP A 37 -4.12 -23.88 7.30
N THR A 38 -3.51 -23.17 8.24
CA THR A 38 -4.12 -22.04 8.90
C THR A 38 -3.17 -20.86 8.78
N HIS A 39 -3.69 -19.65 8.95
CA HIS A 39 -2.87 -18.45 8.94
C HIS A 39 -2.76 -17.91 10.35
N ALA A 40 -1.55 -17.55 10.76
CA ALA A 40 -1.36 -16.64 11.88
C ALA A 40 -1.32 -15.22 11.30
N THR A 41 -2.19 -14.34 11.76
CA THR A 41 -2.18 -12.93 11.32
C THR A 41 -2.03 -11.98 12.50
N CYS A 42 -1.65 -10.73 12.27
CA CYS A 42 -1.52 -9.67 13.27
C CYS A 42 -2.06 -8.35 12.70
N ARG A 43 -2.60 -7.46 13.55
CA ARG A 43 -3.14 -6.15 13.10
C ARG A 43 -2.10 -5.26 12.43
N CYS A 44 -0.80 -5.47 12.68
CA CYS A 44 0.26 -4.73 11.98
C CYS A 44 0.41 -5.14 10.50
N GLY A 45 -0.32 -6.16 10.04
CA GLY A 45 -0.23 -6.68 8.67
C GLY A 45 0.67 -7.91 8.53
N TRP A 46 1.32 -8.39 9.59
CA TRP A 46 2.03 -9.67 9.56
C TRP A 46 1.05 -10.82 9.34
N ALA A 47 1.40 -11.72 8.43
CA ALA A 47 0.70 -12.96 8.19
C ALA A 47 1.70 -14.07 7.83
N GLU A 48 1.49 -15.27 8.34
CA GLU A 48 2.30 -16.45 8.04
C GLU A 48 1.42 -17.69 7.91
N ILE A 49 1.78 -18.58 6.98
CA ILE A 49 1.12 -19.87 6.81
C ILE A 49 1.65 -20.83 7.89
N ALA A 50 0.76 -21.55 8.55
CA ALA A 50 1.09 -22.54 9.56
C ALA A 50 0.47 -23.90 9.23
N GLU A 51 1.14 -24.97 9.64
CA GLU A 51 0.73 -26.35 9.33
C GLU A 51 -0.45 -26.83 10.20
N SER A 52 -0.73 -26.11 11.30
CA SER A 52 -1.79 -26.43 12.26
C SER A 52 -2.21 -25.22 13.10
N HIS A 53 -3.35 -25.31 13.78
CA HIS A 53 -3.80 -24.29 14.74
C HIS A 53 -2.81 -24.07 15.90
N SER A 54 -2.16 -25.12 16.38
CA SER A 54 -1.12 -25.02 17.42
C SER A 54 0.11 -24.26 16.93
N ASP A 55 0.51 -24.53 15.68
CA ASP A 55 1.62 -23.86 15.02
C ASP A 55 1.30 -22.38 14.76
N ALA A 56 0.12 -22.06 14.21
CA ALA A 56 -0.31 -20.68 14.03
C ALA A 56 -0.34 -19.90 15.35
N ARG A 57 -0.80 -20.53 16.44
CA ARG A 57 -0.76 -19.92 17.78
C ARG A 57 0.68 -19.72 18.28
N ALA A 58 1.62 -20.60 17.94
CA ALA A 58 3.02 -20.47 18.32
C ALA A 58 3.69 -19.33 17.55
N LEU A 59 3.53 -19.27 16.22
CA LEU A 59 4.02 -18.19 15.36
C LEU A 59 3.45 -16.84 15.80
N ALA A 60 2.13 -16.77 16.04
CA ALA A 60 1.47 -15.58 16.55
C ALA A 60 2.04 -15.07 17.88
N ARG A 61 2.26 -15.97 18.85
CA ARG A 61 2.90 -15.62 20.12
C ARG A 61 4.34 -15.16 19.93
N HIS A 62 5.08 -15.82 19.04
CA HIS A 62 6.44 -15.45 18.71
C HIS A 62 6.48 -14.04 18.13
N HIS A 63 5.71 -13.76 17.08
CA HIS A 63 5.60 -12.45 16.46
C HIS A 63 5.28 -11.36 17.49
N ARG A 64 4.22 -11.55 18.30
CA ARG A 64 3.82 -10.58 19.33
C ARG A 64 4.92 -10.30 20.36
N ARG A 65 5.74 -11.31 20.69
CA ARG A 65 6.80 -11.16 21.70
C ARG A 65 7.91 -10.22 21.24
N TYR A 66 8.28 -10.28 19.96
CA TYR A 66 9.38 -9.48 19.41
C TYR A 66 8.89 -8.14 18.87
N ALA A 67 7.72 -8.11 18.23
CA ALA A 67 7.21 -6.90 17.61
C ALA A 67 6.85 -5.79 18.63
N ALA A 68 6.58 -6.16 19.89
CA ALA A 68 6.21 -5.22 20.95
C ALA A 68 7.29 -4.17 21.26
N ASP A 69 8.55 -4.46 20.95
CA ASP A 69 9.70 -3.59 21.24
C ASP A 69 10.09 -2.70 20.05
N HIS A 70 9.32 -2.71 18.96
CA HIS A 70 9.66 -2.04 17.72
C HIS A 70 8.55 -1.10 17.21
N PRO A 71 8.92 -0.04 16.44
CA PRO A 71 7.94 0.80 15.76
C PRO A 71 6.96 -0.06 14.97
N THR A 72 5.67 0.16 15.22
CA THR A 72 4.60 -0.62 14.60
C THR A 72 3.75 0.27 13.74
N TYR A 73 3.26 -0.31 12.65
CA TYR A 73 2.39 0.36 11.69
C TYR A 73 1.06 -0.39 11.62
N LEU A 74 -0.03 0.34 11.47
CA LEU A 74 -1.35 -0.25 11.23
C LEU A 74 -1.74 0.01 9.78
N PRO A 75 -1.65 -0.99 8.89
CA PRO A 75 -2.15 -0.87 7.54
C PRO A 75 -3.65 -1.19 7.47
N GLY A 76 -4.32 -0.57 6.51
CA GLY A 76 -5.65 -0.95 6.06
C GLY A 76 -5.76 -0.73 4.56
N SER A 77 -6.29 -1.70 3.83
CA SER A 77 -6.50 -1.57 2.38
C SER A 77 -7.93 -1.90 1.98
N ALA A 78 -8.35 -1.34 0.85
CA ALA A 78 -9.63 -1.64 0.24
C ALA A 78 -9.53 -1.55 -1.28
N LEU A 79 -10.16 -2.52 -1.94
CA LEU A 79 -10.24 -2.64 -3.38
C LEU A 79 -11.73 -2.62 -3.81
N ARG A 80 -12.05 -1.96 -4.91
CA ARG A 80 -13.39 -1.98 -5.55
C ARG A 80 -13.20 -2.24 -7.03
N ILE A 81 -13.96 -3.18 -7.59
CA ILE A 81 -13.85 -3.53 -9.02
C ILE A 81 -14.47 -2.48 -9.94
N GLY A 82 -15.38 -1.65 -9.42
CA GLY A 82 -16.07 -0.64 -10.21
C GLY A 82 -16.94 -1.27 -11.30
N GLY A 83 -16.85 -0.74 -12.52
CA GLY A 83 -17.54 -1.23 -13.71
C GLY A 83 -16.71 -2.19 -14.58
N ARG A 84 -15.52 -2.60 -14.13
CA ARG A 84 -14.61 -3.51 -14.86
C ARG A 84 -15.00 -4.97 -14.69
N THR A 85 -14.48 -5.84 -15.57
CA THR A 85 -14.68 -7.29 -15.49
C THR A 85 -13.69 -7.98 -14.55
N HIS A 86 -12.48 -7.43 -14.42
CA HIS A 86 -11.44 -7.91 -13.54
C HIS A 86 -11.10 -6.84 -12.50
N GLN A 87 -10.70 -7.28 -11.31
CA GLN A 87 -10.02 -6.42 -10.36
C GLN A 87 -8.53 -6.45 -10.70
N ALA A 88 -8.07 -5.46 -11.47
CA ALA A 88 -6.69 -5.31 -11.88
C ALA A 88 -5.85 -4.48 -10.89
N ASP A 89 -6.47 -3.87 -9.86
CA ASP A 89 -5.73 -3.30 -8.74
C ASP A 89 -5.33 -4.37 -7.72
N ALA A 90 -4.17 -4.18 -7.09
CA ALA A 90 -3.69 -5.02 -6.01
C ALA A 90 -2.95 -4.24 -4.93
N THR A 91 -2.87 -4.82 -3.75
CA THR A 91 -2.06 -4.32 -2.64
C THR A 91 -1.14 -5.41 -2.09
N GLY A 92 0.09 -5.03 -1.75
CA GLY A 92 1.06 -5.87 -1.06
C GLY A 92 1.35 -5.32 0.33
N ILE A 93 1.38 -6.20 1.33
CA ILE A 93 1.79 -5.88 2.70
C ILE A 93 2.77 -6.96 3.12
N HIS A 94 3.96 -6.56 3.57
CA HIS A 94 4.91 -7.46 4.19
C HIS A 94 5.37 -6.90 5.53
N VAL A 95 5.36 -7.75 6.53
CA VAL A 95 5.95 -7.50 7.84
C VAL A 95 6.82 -8.71 8.17
N SER A 96 8.06 -8.49 8.62
CA SER A 96 8.92 -9.60 9.02
C SER A 96 8.35 -10.35 10.23
N LEU A 97 8.76 -11.61 10.42
CA LEU A 97 8.32 -12.42 11.56
C LEU A 97 8.54 -11.72 12.92
N VAL A 98 9.63 -10.97 13.06
CA VAL A 98 9.97 -10.22 14.27
C VAL A 98 9.33 -8.82 14.34
N GLY A 99 8.60 -8.41 13.30
CA GLY A 99 7.85 -7.13 13.28
C GLY A 99 8.69 -5.88 13.05
N THR A 100 9.97 -6.00 12.73
CA THR A 100 10.90 -4.86 12.58
C THR A 100 10.93 -4.25 11.19
N ARG A 101 10.60 -5.04 10.18
CA ARG A 101 10.74 -4.68 8.77
C ARG A 101 9.37 -4.69 8.13
N HIS A 102 9.02 -3.58 7.48
CA HIS A 102 7.69 -3.37 6.91
C HIS A 102 7.82 -2.86 5.50
N GLY A 103 6.99 -3.36 4.58
CA GLY A 103 6.92 -2.88 3.22
C GLY A 103 5.49 -2.94 2.72
N TRP A 104 5.11 -1.92 1.96
CA TRP A 104 3.78 -1.79 1.38
C TRP A 104 3.88 -1.45 -0.09
N ALA A 105 2.93 -1.94 -0.87
CA ALA A 105 2.79 -1.58 -2.26
C ALA A 105 1.32 -1.51 -2.65
N LEU A 106 1.01 -0.61 -3.58
CA LEU A 106 -0.24 -0.57 -4.30
C LEU A 106 0.10 -0.56 -5.80
N ALA A 107 -0.53 -1.45 -6.55
CA ALA A 107 -0.33 -1.60 -7.98
C ALA A 107 -1.67 -1.57 -8.71
N ASP A 108 -1.66 -1.03 -9.92
CA ASP A 108 -2.80 -0.89 -10.82
C ASP A 108 -2.43 -1.54 -12.16
N GLY A 109 -3.09 -2.64 -12.48
CA GLY A 109 -2.81 -3.45 -13.66
C GLY A 109 -3.29 -2.74 -14.93
N ILE A 110 -2.41 -2.63 -15.92
CA ILE A 110 -2.74 -1.95 -17.18
C ILE A 110 -3.71 -2.83 -17.99
N GLY A 111 -4.98 -2.42 -18.01
CA GLY A 111 -6.05 -3.03 -18.79
C GLY A 111 -7.00 -3.91 -17.97
N ASP A 112 -8.13 -4.29 -18.57
CA ASP A 112 -9.17 -5.09 -17.92
C ASP A 112 -9.04 -6.58 -18.26
N SER A 113 -8.05 -7.24 -17.66
CA SER A 113 -7.78 -8.67 -17.91
C SER A 113 -7.22 -9.41 -16.71
N ALA A 114 -7.35 -10.74 -16.70
CA ALA A 114 -6.72 -11.59 -15.71
C ALA A 114 -5.18 -11.46 -15.69
N LEU A 115 -4.55 -11.15 -16.84
CA LEU A 115 -3.11 -10.92 -16.92
C LEU A 115 -2.70 -9.62 -16.20
N ALA A 116 -3.48 -8.55 -16.37
CA ALA A 116 -3.26 -7.28 -15.67
C ALA A 116 -3.41 -7.46 -14.15
N ALA A 117 -4.47 -8.15 -13.71
CA ALA A 117 -4.70 -8.48 -12.31
C ALA A 117 -3.56 -9.32 -11.70
N HIS A 118 -3.06 -10.30 -12.46
CA HIS A 118 -1.97 -11.14 -11.98
C HIS A 118 -0.63 -10.40 -11.94
N ALA A 119 -0.37 -9.51 -12.91
CA ALA A 119 0.79 -8.64 -12.92
C ALA A 119 0.79 -7.71 -11.68
N ALA A 120 -0.31 -6.98 -11.45
CA ALA A 120 -0.45 -6.11 -10.28
C ALA A 120 -0.27 -6.86 -8.97
N SER A 121 -0.94 -8.01 -8.80
CA SER A 121 -0.83 -8.80 -7.57
C SER A 121 0.58 -9.35 -7.32
N SER A 122 1.24 -9.85 -8.37
CA SER A 122 2.61 -10.39 -8.23
C SER A 122 3.61 -9.28 -7.94
N ALA A 123 3.50 -8.18 -8.68
CA ALA A 123 4.38 -7.02 -8.53
C ALA A 123 4.24 -6.40 -7.13
N ALA A 124 3.01 -6.17 -6.65
CA ALA A 124 2.78 -5.59 -5.32
C ALA A 124 3.31 -6.50 -4.20
N ALA A 125 3.11 -7.82 -4.30
CA ALA A 125 3.62 -8.78 -3.31
C ALA A 125 5.16 -8.79 -3.27
N THR A 126 5.82 -8.90 -4.44
CA THR A 126 7.29 -8.87 -4.52
C THR A 126 7.85 -7.55 -4.00
N ALA A 127 7.26 -6.43 -4.43
CA ALA A 127 7.73 -5.10 -4.04
C ALA A 127 7.65 -4.89 -2.53
N ALA A 128 6.51 -5.22 -1.90
CA ALA A 128 6.34 -5.12 -0.46
C ALA A 128 7.35 -6.00 0.30
N TYR A 129 7.56 -7.24 -0.14
CA TYR A 129 8.52 -8.15 0.48
C TYR A 129 9.95 -7.62 0.45
N VAL A 130 10.44 -7.20 -0.72
CA VAL A 130 11.82 -6.73 -0.87
C VAL A 130 12.01 -5.34 -0.27
N ALA A 131 11.01 -4.45 -0.36
CA ALA A 131 11.09 -3.10 0.21
C ALA A 131 11.25 -3.09 1.73
N ALA A 132 10.67 -4.08 2.42
CA ALA A 132 10.79 -4.20 3.86
C ALA A 132 12.24 -4.34 4.35
N ASP A 133 13.12 -4.92 3.54
CA ASP A 133 14.53 -5.13 3.89
C ASP A 133 15.48 -4.19 3.15
N ARG A 134 15.16 -3.82 1.90
CA ARG A 134 16.11 -3.16 1.00
C ARG A 134 15.68 -1.77 0.51
N GLY A 135 14.57 -1.24 1.00
CA GLY A 135 14.06 0.07 0.60
C GLY A 135 13.10 0.01 -0.60
N ALA A 136 12.28 1.05 -0.77
CA ALA A 136 11.20 1.10 -1.75
C ALA A 136 11.72 0.93 -3.19
N ARG A 137 12.85 1.57 -3.51
CA ARG A 137 13.52 1.43 -4.83
C ARG A 137 13.87 -0.02 -5.15
N ALA A 138 14.44 -0.75 -4.19
CA ALA A 138 14.82 -2.14 -4.40
C ALA A 138 13.58 -3.04 -4.52
N GLY A 139 12.50 -2.71 -3.79
CA GLY A 139 11.19 -3.34 -3.94
C GLY A 139 10.66 -3.24 -5.38
N LEU A 140 10.59 -2.03 -5.92
CA LEU A 140 10.10 -1.78 -7.27
C LEU A 140 10.95 -2.50 -8.33
N LEU A 141 12.28 -2.43 -8.22
CA LEU A 141 13.19 -3.14 -9.14
C LEU A 141 13.14 -4.67 -9.01
N ALA A 142 12.72 -5.22 -7.86
CA ALA A 142 12.47 -6.65 -7.76
C ALA A 142 11.16 -7.05 -8.43
N ALA A 143 10.15 -6.17 -8.42
CA ALA A 143 8.90 -6.38 -9.13
C ALA A 143 9.09 -6.40 -10.65
N THR A 144 9.97 -5.54 -11.20
CA THR A 144 10.32 -5.58 -12.64
C THR A 144 10.89 -6.94 -13.04
N GLY A 145 11.83 -7.48 -12.25
CA GLY A 145 12.40 -8.82 -12.47
C GLY A 145 11.36 -9.93 -12.37
N THR A 146 10.35 -9.80 -11.51
CA THR A 146 9.25 -10.77 -11.39
C THR A 146 8.34 -10.72 -12.62
N LEU A 147 7.95 -9.54 -13.10
CA LEU A 147 7.10 -9.44 -14.29
C LEU A 147 7.81 -9.99 -15.52
N ALA A 148 9.07 -9.61 -15.74
CA ALA A 148 9.86 -10.08 -16.88
C ALA A 148 9.99 -11.61 -16.95
N ALA A 149 9.94 -12.29 -15.80
CA ALA A 149 10.10 -13.74 -15.70
C ALA A 149 8.78 -14.53 -15.87
N VAL A 150 7.62 -13.91 -15.62
CA VAL A 150 6.38 -14.67 -15.40
C VAL A 150 5.19 -14.18 -16.25
N HIS A 151 5.14 -12.92 -16.69
CA HIS A 151 3.88 -12.32 -17.20
C HIS A 151 4.03 -11.54 -18.51
N ALA A 152 3.00 -11.62 -19.35
CA ALA A 152 2.80 -10.72 -20.49
C ALA A 152 1.95 -9.48 -20.13
N GLY A 153 1.43 -9.42 -18.89
CA GLY A 153 0.71 -8.26 -18.35
C GLY A 153 1.66 -7.23 -17.73
N ASP A 154 1.18 -6.02 -17.55
CA ASP A 154 1.95 -4.89 -17.00
C ASP A 154 1.11 -4.13 -15.97
N THR A 155 1.76 -3.28 -15.18
CA THR A 155 1.15 -2.55 -14.08
C THR A 155 1.94 -1.28 -13.77
N VAL A 156 1.26 -0.29 -13.21
CA VAL A 156 1.87 0.87 -12.55
C VAL A 156 1.82 0.64 -11.03
N MET A 157 2.70 1.28 -10.26
CA MET A 157 2.70 1.04 -8.80
C MET A 157 3.37 2.15 -7.99
N VAL A 158 3.04 2.16 -6.71
CA VAL A 158 3.75 2.88 -5.65
C VAL A 158 4.14 1.93 -4.54
N VAL A 159 5.36 2.07 -4.03
CA VAL A 159 5.96 1.25 -2.99
C VAL A 159 6.41 2.16 -1.86
N ALA A 160 6.13 1.77 -0.62
CA ALA A 160 6.49 2.52 0.58
C ALA A 160 7.10 1.60 1.66
N THR A 161 8.02 2.15 2.45
CA THR A 161 8.67 1.48 3.59
C THR A 161 9.09 2.56 4.61
N PRO A 162 9.15 2.27 5.91
CA PRO A 162 9.59 3.29 6.86
C PRO A 162 11.08 3.59 6.67
N LEU A 163 11.44 4.87 6.58
CA LEU A 163 12.82 5.32 6.49
C LEU A 163 13.46 5.26 7.89
N PRO A 164 14.55 4.52 8.13
CA PRO A 164 15.10 4.34 9.48
C PRO A 164 15.37 5.66 10.24
N PRO A 165 15.28 5.70 11.58
CA PRO A 165 15.46 6.92 12.37
C PRO A 165 16.78 7.64 12.09
N GLU A 166 17.86 6.89 11.86
CA GLU A 166 19.18 7.42 11.49
C GLU A 166 19.20 8.14 10.13
N ARG A 167 18.12 8.04 9.34
CA ARG A 167 17.95 8.69 8.04
C ARG A 167 16.81 9.71 8.01
N GLY A 168 16.15 10.00 9.14
CA GLY A 168 15.13 11.06 9.24
C GLY A 168 13.73 10.60 9.65
N ASP A 169 13.54 9.32 9.96
CA ASP A 169 12.32 8.76 10.56
C ASP A 169 10.99 9.01 9.81
N GLY A 170 11.04 9.34 8.52
CA GLY A 170 9.88 9.52 7.64
C GLY A 170 9.61 8.29 6.75
N TRP A 171 9.17 8.50 5.51
CA TRP A 171 8.86 7.45 4.54
C TRP A 171 9.92 7.37 3.44
N ASP A 172 10.26 6.17 2.98
CA ASP A 172 10.98 5.93 1.72
C ASP A 172 9.97 5.40 0.69
N ILE A 173 9.84 6.11 -0.43
CA ILE A 173 8.81 5.89 -1.44
C ILE A 173 9.45 5.82 -2.83
N ALA A 174 9.02 4.84 -3.62
CA ALA A 174 9.36 4.73 -5.04
C ALA A 174 8.10 4.40 -5.85
N TRP A 175 8.00 4.92 -7.07
CA TRP A 175 6.83 4.70 -7.93
C TRP A 175 7.16 4.71 -9.41
N VAL A 176 6.26 4.12 -10.19
CA VAL A 176 6.17 4.24 -11.65
C VAL A 176 4.71 4.32 -12.07
N GLY A 177 4.45 5.09 -13.12
CA GLY A 177 3.11 5.41 -13.60
C GLY A 177 2.40 6.42 -12.69
N ASP A 178 1.09 6.27 -12.50
CA ASP A 178 0.20 7.23 -11.86
C ASP A 178 -0.46 6.71 -10.57
N CYS A 179 0.05 5.62 -9.97
CA CYS A 179 -0.24 5.33 -8.57
C CYS A 179 0.34 6.44 -7.67
N ARG A 180 -0.44 6.92 -6.70
CA ARG A 180 -0.04 8.07 -5.87
C ARG A 180 0.17 7.71 -4.41
N ALA A 181 1.13 8.38 -3.79
CA ALA A 181 1.29 8.44 -2.33
C ALA A 181 1.01 9.85 -1.82
N TYR A 182 0.35 9.92 -0.67
CA TYR A 182 0.06 11.15 0.06
C TYR A 182 0.41 10.99 1.53
N GLU A 183 0.88 12.05 2.17
CA GLU A 183 1.05 12.11 3.62
C GLU A 183 0.15 13.19 4.23
N TYR A 184 -0.58 12.81 5.27
CA TYR A 184 -1.51 13.70 5.96
C TYR A 184 -0.86 14.37 7.17
N ASP A 185 -0.90 15.70 7.20
CA ASP A 185 -0.52 16.53 8.33
C ASP A 185 -1.76 16.88 9.18
N PRO A 186 -1.93 16.29 10.38
CA PRO A 186 -3.07 16.61 11.25
C PRO A 186 -2.98 18.01 11.88
N ASP A 187 -1.79 18.62 11.95
CA ASP A 187 -1.58 19.93 12.57
C ASP A 187 -2.01 21.05 11.62
N THR A 188 -1.78 20.87 10.31
CA THR A 188 -2.16 21.83 9.27
C THR A 188 -3.42 21.43 8.49
N ASP A 189 -3.93 20.22 8.71
CA ASP A 189 -5.05 19.61 7.97
C ASP A 189 -4.80 19.52 6.45
N VAL A 190 -3.56 19.25 6.07
CA VAL A 190 -3.11 19.17 4.67
C VAL A 190 -2.80 17.72 4.29
N LEU A 191 -3.29 17.28 3.13
CA LEU A 191 -2.90 16.01 2.51
C LEU A 191 -1.95 16.29 1.36
N THR A 192 -0.65 16.11 1.57
CA THR A 192 0.36 16.44 0.57
C THR A 192 0.60 15.26 -0.35
N GLN A 193 0.48 15.47 -1.67
CA GLN A 193 0.91 14.47 -2.66
C GLN A 193 2.44 14.40 -2.69
N LEU A 194 2.99 13.19 -2.54
CA LEU A 194 4.44 12.94 -2.51
C LEU A 194 4.98 12.48 -3.87
N THR A 195 4.13 11.90 -4.71
CA THR A 195 4.49 11.39 -6.04
C THR A 195 4.18 12.40 -7.14
N VAL A 196 4.87 12.27 -8.28
CA VAL A 196 4.56 12.99 -9.52
C VAL A 196 4.21 11.97 -10.59
N ASP A 197 3.03 12.10 -11.21
CA ASP A 197 2.53 11.09 -12.13
C ASP A 197 3.43 10.96 -13.37
N HIS A 198 3.73 9.72 -13.76
CA HIS A 198 4.42 9.47 -15.02
C HIS A 198 3.39 9.30 -16.14
N THR A 199 2.76 10.41 -16.53
CA THR A 199 1.75 10.47 -17.60
C THR A 199 2.10 11.54 -18.63
N GLU A 200 1.62 11.38 -19.86
CA GLU A 200 1.75 12.43 -20.89
C GLU A 200 1.11 13.75 -20.43
N GLY A 201 -0.01 13.67 -19.70
CA GLY A 201 -0.64 14.85 -19.11
C GLY A 201 0.29 15.59 -18.15
N GLN A 202 0.95 14.89 -17.24
CA GLN A 202 1.92 15.53 -16.33
C GLN A 202 3.09 16.14 -17.11
N GLN A 203 3.62 15.44 -18.12
CA GLN A 203 4.69 15.96 -18.98
C GLN A 203 4.26 17.23 -19.72
N LEU A 204 3.01 17.33 -20.18
CA LEU A 204 2.47 18.54 -20.80
C LEU A 204 2.42 19.68 -19.79
N ARG A 205 1.95 19.44 -18.56
CA ARG A 205 1.94 20.44 -17.50
C ARG A 205 3.34 20.96 -17.22
N ASP A 206 4.32 20.08 -17.11
CA ASP A 206 5.69 20.45 -16.79
C ASP A 206 6.37 21.21 -17.94
N SER A 207 6.23 20.72 -19.18
CA SER A 207 6.93 21.26 -20.35
C SER A 207 6.32 22.54 -20.92
N LEU A 208 5.02 22.77 -20.70
CA LEU A 208 4.28 23.90 -21.27
C LEU A 208 3.84 24.94 -20.24
N ALA A 209 4.16 24.76 -18.95
CA ALA A 209 3.79 25.68 -17.87
C ALA A 209 4.12 27.15 -18.20
N GLU A 210 5.36 27.44 -18.64
CA GLU A 210 5.79 28.80 -18.97
C GLU A 210 5.04 29.36 -20.19
N HIS A 211 4.74 28.51 -21.18
CA HIS A 211 4.03 28.92 -22.40
C HIS A 211 2.56 29.28 -22.14
N TYR A 212 1.94 28.62 -21.16
CA TYR A 212 0.53 28.82 -20.80
C TYR A 212 0.34 29.61 -19.50
N GLN A 213 1.36 30.33 -19.01
CA GLN A 213 1.30 31.05 -17.72
C GLN A 213 0.09 32.01 -17.61
N ASP A 214 -0.30 32.67 -18.71
CA ASP A 214 -1.46 33.59 -18.76
C ASP A 214 -2.80 32.88 -19.00
N ARG A 215 -2.77 31.58 -19.32
CA ARG A 215 -3.94 30.76 -19.66
C ARG A 215 -3.82 29.34 -19.07
N PRO A 216 -3.65 29.20 -17.73
CA PRO A 216 -3.40 27.90 -17.11
C PRO A 216 -4.57 26.93 -17.29
N GLN A 217 -5.79 27.42 -17.49
CA GLN A 217 -6.97 26.58 -17.76
C GLN A 217 -6.86 25.87 -19.11
N ASP A 218 -6.34 26.53 -20.15
CA ASP A 218 -6.16 25.93 -21.47
C ASP A 218 -5.14 24.77 -21.41
N LEU A 219 -4.06 24.95 -20.63
CA LEU A 219 -3.07 23.89 -20.39
C LEU A 219 -3.71 22.72 -19.66
N GLU A 220 -4.47 22.99 -18.61
CA GLU A 220 -5.13 21.94 -17.83
C GLU A 220 -6.11 21.13 -18.69
N GLU A 221 -6.93 21.79 -19.51
CA GLU A 221 -7.83 21.10 -20.44
C GLU A 221 -7.08 20.24 -21.46
N LEU A 222 -5.91 20.69 -21.94
CA LEU A 222 -5.06 19.93 -22.85
C LEU A 222 -4.46 18.70 -22.16
N ALA A 223 -3.87 18.92 -20.99
CA ALA A 223 -3.16 17.91 -20.23
C ALA A 223 -4.11 16.83 -19.66
N ALA A 224 -5.28 17.22 -19.16
CA ALA A 224 -6.29 16.31 -18.62
C ALA A 224 -6.74 15.23 -19.60
N ARG A 225 -6.75 15.52 -20.91
CA ARG A 225 -7.06 14.54 -21.97
C ARG A 225 -5.98 13.45 -22.11
N ARG A 226 -4.82 13.65 -21.51
CA ARG A 226 -3.64 12.78 -21.58
C ARG A 226 -3.25 12.17 -20.22
N ASP A 227 -4.04 12.40 -19.17
CA ASP A 227 -3.78 11.86 -17.83
C ASP A 227 -3.94 10.33 -17.75
N ASN A 228 -4.58 9.70 -18.73
CA ASN A 228 -4.70 8.23 -18.80
C ASN A 228 -3.59 7.58 -19.64
N VAL A 229 -2.65 8.35 -20.18
CA VAL A 229 -1.54 7.82 -20.98
C VAL A 229 -0.30 7.76 -20.11
N VAL A 230 -0.07 6.61 -19.50
CA VAL A 230 1.11 6.35 -18.66
C VAL A 230 2.37 6.24 -19.52
N THR A 231 3.46 6.85 -19.06
CA THR A 231 4.75 6.92 -19.77
C THR A 231 5.83 6.04 -19.15
N SER A 232 5.51 5.38 -18.04
CA SER A 232 6.36 4.37 -17.39
C SER A 232 5.48 3.34 -16.69
N SER A 233 6.00 2.13 -16.56
CA SER A 233 5.34 1.00 -15.93
C SER A 233 6.37 0.11 -15.26
N VAL A 234 5.93 -0.90 -14.50
CA VAL A 234 6.83 -1.87 -13.89
C VAL A 234 7.60 -2.65 -14.95
N ALA A 235 7.02 -2.99 -16.11
CA ALA A 235 7.77 -3.71 -17.15
C ALA A 235 8.90 -2.87 -17.78
N THR A 236 8.80 -1.53 -17.72
CA THR A 236 9.76 -0.61 -18.36
C THR A 236 10.68 0.10 -17.38
N ALA A 237 10.45 -0.05 -16.06
CA ALA A 237 11.20 0.68 -15.05
C ALA A 237 12.65 0.19 -14.89
N ASP A 238 13.55 1.14 -14.74
CA ASP A 238 14.94 0.96 -14.36
C ASP A 238 15.33 1.92 -13.21
N SER A 239 16.62 1.97 -12.85
CA SER A 239 17.08 2.80 -11.73
C SER A 239 16.94 4.30 -11.93
N ASP A 240 16.80 4.73 -13.18
CA ASP A 240 16.90 6.12 -13.62
C ASP A 240 15.54 6.69 -14.01
N SER A 241 14.60 5.82 -14.38
CA SER A 241 13.23 6.18 -14.80
C SER A 241 12.20 6.17 -13.68
N LEU A 242 12.44 5.46 -12.57
CA LEU A 242 11.50 5.42 -11.44
C LEU A 242 11.56 6.70 -10.60
N GLY A 243 10.40 7.13 -10.12
CA GLY A 243 10.28 8.24 -9.18
C GLY A 243 10.72 7.81 -7.78
N ARG A 244 11.33 8.71 -7.01
CA ARG A 244 11.73 8.48 -5.61
C ARG A 244 11.54 9.71 -4.76
N VAL A 245 11.11 9.50 -3.53
CA VAL A 245 11.05 10.56 -2.52
C VAL A 245 11.25 9.96 -1.13
N THR A 246 11.96 10.70 -0.28
CA THR A 246 12.07 10.40 1.14
C THR A 246 11.53 11.56 1.94
N THR A 247 10.63 11.30 2.88
CA THR A 247 10.26 12.28 3.91
C THR A 247 11.18 12.12 5.11
N THR A 248 11.58 13.22 5.75
CA THR A 248 12.59 13.24 6.84
C THR A 248 12.09 13.94 8.10
N TRP A 249 10.77 14.06 8.21
CA TRP A 249 10.05 14.47 9.41
C TRP A 249 9.38 13.24 10.05
N PRO A 250 8.93 13.33 11.32
CA PRO A 250 8.27 12.22 11.99
C PRO A 250 7.13 11.67 11.13
N ARG A 251 7.14 10.36 10.86
CA ARG A 251 6.09 9.70 10.05
C ARG A 251 4.70 10.10 10.52
N ARG A 252 3.88 10.47 9.55
CA ARG A 252 2.43 10.63 9.73
C ARG A 252 1.69 9.64 8.86
N ARG A 253 0.36 9.70 8.90
CA ARG A 253 -0.53 8.82 8.11
C ARG A 253 -0.18 8.90 6.63
N LEU A 254 0.16 7.76 6.03
CA LEU A 254 0.38 7.62 4.60
C LEU A 254 -0.87 7.06 3.93
N LEU A 255 -1.26 7.61 2.80
CA LEU A 255 -2.34 7.14 1.93
C LEU A 255 -1.75 6.82 0.56
N LEU A 256 -1.94 5.59 0.09
CA LEU A 256 -1.64 5.15 -1.28
C LEU A 256 -2.95 4.97 -2.05
N THR A 257 -2.99 5.35 -3.32
CA THR A 257 -4.20 5.21 -4.17
C THR A 257 -3.87 4.84 -5.61
N SER A 258 -4.73 4.03 -6.25
CA SER A 258 -4.79 3.93 -7.73
C SER A 258 -5.54 5.12 -8.32
N ASP A 259 -5.47 5.24 -9.65
CA ASP A 259 -6.07 6.34 -10.42
C ASP A 259 -7.60 6.39 -10.31
N GLY A 260 -8.25 5.23 -10.20
CA GLY A 260 -9.70 5.14 -10.04
C GLY A 260 -10.19 5.67 -8.69
N VAL A 261 -9.30 6.01 -7.76
CA VAL A 261 -9.64 6.85 -6.60
C VAL A 261 -9.41 8.33 -6.91
N HIS A 262 -8.19 8.75 -7.21
CA HIS A 262 -7.84 10.17 -7.20
C HIS A 262 -8.24 10.94 -8.47
N LYS A 263 -8.60 10.26 -9.57
CA LYS A 263 -9.22 10.88 -10.75
C LYS A 263 -10.68 11.30 -10.49
N PRO A 264 -11.57 10.43 -9.98
CA PRO A 264 -12.96 10.83 -9.70
C PRO A 264 -13.15 11.51 -8.34
N VAL A 265 -12.38 11.18 -7.30
CA VAL A 265 -12.61 11.71 -5.95
C VAL A 265 -11.89 13.05 -5.77
N PRO A 266 -12.61 14.16 -5.46
CA PRO A 266 -11.97 15.45 -5.23
C PRO A 266 -10.98 15.39 -4.06
N HIS A 267 -9.86 16.10 -4.19
CA HIS A 267 -8.81 16.14 -3.16
C HIS A 267 -9.34 16.51 -1.77
N ALA A 268 -10.24 17.49 -1.67
CA ALA A 268 -10.88 17.88 -0.41
C ALA A 268 -11.69 16.74 0.26
N SER A 269 -12.25 15.82 -0.53
CA SER A 269 -12.93 14.63 -0.03
C SER A 269 -11.93 13.60 0.52
N LEU A 270 -10.74 13.47 -0.10
CA LEU A 270 -9.66 12.65 0.43
C LEU A 270 -9.16 13.19 1.77
N VAL A 271 -8.88 14.50 1.87
CA VAL A 271 -8.53 15.20 3.13
C VAL A 271 -9.57 14.92 4.21
N ARG A 272 -10.85 15.09 3.89
CA ARG A 272 -11.94 14.82 4.84
C ARG A 272 -11.96 13.37 5.29
N ALA A 273 -11.75 12.41 4.40
CA ALA A 273 -11.74 10.99 4.74
C ALA A 273 -10.59 10.64 5.68
N VAL A 274 -9.36 11.05 5.35
CA VAL A 274 -8.17 10.78 6.19
C VAL A 274 -8.24 11.47 7.55
N ARG A 275 -8.89 12.63 7.65
CA ARG A 275 -9.16 13.30 8.93
C ARG A 275 -10.23 12.58 9.78
N THR A 276 -11.30 12.11 9.13
CA THR A 276 -12.51 11.64 9.85
C THR A 276 -12.37 10.22 10.37
N PHE A 277 -11.74 9.31 9.61
CA PHE A 277 -11.70 7.90 9.94
C PHE A 277 -10.36 7.54 10.58
N SER A 278 -10.32 7.46 11.90
CA SER A 278 -9.08 7.17 12.64
C SER A 278 -8.57 5.74 12.46
N ASP A 279 -9.44 4.77 12.18
CA ASP A 279 -9.00 3.40 11.86
C ASP A 279 -8.59 3.31 10.38
N PRO A 280 -7.37 2.82 10.07
CA PRO A 280 -6.84 2.84 8.70
C PRO A 280 -7.63 1.95 7.75
N ALA A 281 -8.17 0.81 8.21
CA ALA A 281 -9.00 -0.06 7.38
C ALA A 281 -10.36 0.58 7.07
N ALA A 282 -10.99 1.22 8.06
CA ALA A 282 -12.20 2.02 7.83
C ALA A 282 -11.94 3.18 6.87
N CYS A 283 -10.80 3.89 7.03
CA CYS A 283 -10.41 4.99 6.15
C CYS A 283 -10.22 4.51 4.70
N ALA A 284 -9.40 3.49 4.47
CA ALA A 284 -9.17 2.91 3.14
C ALA A 284 -10.48 2.48 2.47
N ASN A 285 -11.37 1.82 3.23
CA ASN A 285 -12.69 1.42 2.75
C ASN A 285 -13.51 2.62 2.27
N ARG A 286 -13.52 3.72 3.04
CA ARG A 286 -14.28 4.93 2.72
C ARG A 286 -13.69 5.69 1.54
N VAL A 287 -12.36 5.75 1.42
CA VAL A 287 -11.66 6.35 0.28
C VAL A 287 -11.98 5.57 -1.00
N ALA A 288 -11.78 4.25 -1.03
CA ALA A 288 -12.08 3.43 -2.21
C ALA A 288 -13.58 3.44 -2.57
N LEU A 289 -14.46 3.47 -1.57
CA LEU A 289 -15.91 3.55 -1.80
C LEU A 289 -16.33 4.92 -2.39
N ALA A 290 -15.64 6.00 -2.04
CA ALA A 290 -15.96 7.34 -2.53
C ALA A 290 -15.87 7.43 -4.06
N ALA A 291 -14.95 6.70 -4.68
CA ALA A 291 -14.80 6.65 -6.14
C ALA A 291 -16.14 6.40 -6.85
N ARG A 292 -16.89 5.39 -6.38
CA ARG A 292 -18.22 5.06 -6.93
C ARG A 292 -19.23 6.20 -6.76
N TYR A 293 -19.20 6.90 -5.62
CA TYR A 293 -20.14 8.01 -5.37
C TYR A 293 -19.85 9.24 -6.22
N PHE A 294 -18.60 9.44 -6.62
CA PHE A 294 -18.18 10.48 -7.55
C PHE A 294 -18.21 10.01 -9.03
N GLY A 295 -18.85 8.87 -9.32
CA GLY A 295 -19.06 8.40 -10.68
C GLY A 295 -17.89 7.64 -11.31
N GLY A 296 -16.88 7.26 -10.51
CA GLY A 296 -15.78 6.41 -10.96
C GLY A 296 -16.26 5.05 -11.47
N THR A 297 -15.79 4.66 -12.65
CA THR A 297 -16.11 3.38 -13.30
C THR A 297 -14.95 2.39 -13.28
N ASP A 298 -13.75 2.83 -12.89
CA ASP A 298 -12.56 2.00 -12.89
C ASP A 298 -12.45 1.14 -11.63
N ASN A 299 -11.45 0.26 -11.61
CA ASN A 299 -10.91 -0.29 -10.37
C ASN A 299 -10.49 0.86 -9.45
N ALA A 300 -10.77 0.73 -8.15
CA ALA A 300 -10.39 1.74 -7.17
C ALA A 300 -9.76 1.07 -5.95
N ALA A 301 -8.51 1.42 -5.68
CA ALA A 301 -7.71 0.91 -4.59
C ALA A 301 -7.21 2.03 -3.68
N ALA A 302 -7.27 1.78 -2.38
CA ALA A 302 -6.68 2.63 -1.37
C ALA A 302 -5.98 1.79 -0.31
N MET A 303 -4.83 2.27 0.18
CA MET A 303 -4.15 1.75 1.36
C MET A 303 -3.82 2.91 2.30
N VAL A 304 -4.11 2.76 3.58
CA VAL A 304 -3.76 3.70 4.64
C VAL A 304 -2.79 3.03 5.59
N ILE A 305 -1.70 3.69 5.93
CA ILE A 305 -0.69 3.22 6.88
C ILE A 305 -0.56 4.25 7.99
N ASP A 306 -0.89 3.84 9.21
CA ASP A 306 -0.71 4.66 10.41
C ASP A 306 0.56 4.27 11.15
N PRO A 307 1.50 5.19 11.39
CA PRO A 307 2.56 4.96 12.35
C PRO A 307 1.95 4.94 13.76
N VAL A 308 2.28 3.91 14.53
CA VAL A 308 1.95 3.85 15.95
C VAL A 308 3.19 4.22 16.75
N PRO A 309 3.11 5.22 17.64
CA PRO A 309 4.22 5.54 18.53
C PRO A 309 4.65 4.31 19.31
N ALA A 310 5.96 4.03 19.31
CA ALA A 310 6.55 3.07 20.24
C ALA A 310 6.25 3.51 21.68
N PRO A 311 6.18 2.58 22.66
CA PRO A 311 6.08 2.99 24.05
C PRO A 311 7.31 3.80 24.38
N VAL A 312 7.13 5.01 24.93
CA VAL A 312 8.24 5.71 25.58
C VAL A 312 8.70 4.79 26.69
N ALA A 313 9.92 4.25 26.58
CA ALA A 313 10.55 3.56 27.70
C ALA A 313 10.49 4.56 28.86
N ALA A 314 9.76 4.22 29.92
CA ALA A 314 9.75 5.04 31.12
C ALA A 314 11.22 5.20 31.51
N GLU A 315 11.74 6.42 31.42
CA GLU A 315 13.03 6.74 32.01
C GLU A 315 12.93 6.25 33.45
N LEU A 316 13.75 5.26 33.79
CA LEU A 316 14.03 4.96 35.18
C LEU A 316 14.69 6.23 35.70
N VAL A 317 13.89 7.11 36.27
CA VAL A 317 14.37 8.21 37.09
C VAL A 317 15.23 7.55 38.17
N PRO A 318 16.54 7.88 38.23
CA PRO A 318 17.49 7.19 39.10
C PRO A 318 17.11 7.28 40.59
#